data_AF-A0A970IX01-F1
#
_entry.id   AF-A0A970IX01-F1
#
_cell.length_a   1.000
_cell.length_b   1.000
_cell.length_c   1.000
_cell.angle_alpha   90.00
_cell.angle_beta   90.00
_cell.angle_gamma   90.00
#
_symmetry.space_group_name_H-M   'P 1'
#
loop_
_entity.id
_entity.type
_entity.pdbx_description
1 polymer ?
#
loop_
_entity_poly.entity_id
_entity_poly.type
_entity_poly.pdbx_seq_one_letter_code
_entity_poly.pdbx_strand_id
1 'polypeptide(L)'
;MKNVVIVIGGILVMCFLGACSGGHSTGIKFNIGLDQKGGFGFKEVDGGKTANILELVSSLQELKDFCDEWGNPAFQENSEYYSSESGKKIRSYDEAYFEENILIIYSFWRGQKIETRIDSIEVDGEQLVINARYITRRGNFDDVAFNWLILIEVNKADVLDVTSVQIKT
;
A
#
# COMPACT_ATOMS: atom_id res chain seq x y z
N MET A 1 -43.38 -48.69 -14.18
CA MET A 1 -43.56 -48.47 -12.73
C MET A 1 -42.63 -49.37 -11.94
N LYS A 2 -41.57 -48.80 -11.35
CA LYS A 2 -41.06 -49.08 -10.00
C LYS A 2 -39.88 -48.15 -9.76
N ASN A 3 -40.06 -47.31 -8.75
CA ASN A 3 -39.08 -46.36 -8.23
C ASN A 3 -37.95 -47.13 -7.53
N VAL A 4 -36.71 -46.66 -7.65
CA VAL A 4 -35.71 -46.78 -6.56
C VAL A 4 -35.00 -45.44 -6.43
N VAL A 5 -34.97 -44.97 -5.19
CA VAL A 5 -34.43 -43.69 -4.71
C VAL A 5 -32.93 -43.84 -4.37
N ILE A 6 -32.16 -42.88 -4.86
CA ILE A 6 -30.94 -42.19 -4.34
C ILE A 6 -30.13 -42.85 -3.21
N VAL A 7 -28.81 -42.94 -3.41
CA VAL A 7 -27.81 -42.63 -2.36
C VAL A 7 -26.71 -41.74 -2.94
N ILE A 8 -26.46 -40.64 -2.24
CA ILE A 8 -25.43 -39.63 -2.43
C ILE A 8 -24.07 -40.22 -2.04
N GLY A 9 -23.06 -40.08 -2.90
CA GLY A 9 -21.66 -40.34 -2.58
C GLY A 9 -20.81 -39.24 -3.18
N GLY A 10 -20.50 -38.21 -2.38
CA GLY A 10 -19.57 -37.15 -2.77
C GLY A 10 -18.19 -37.72 -3.05
N ILE A 11 -17.62 -37.36 -4.19
CA ILE A 11 -16.21 -37.59 -4.49
C ILE A 11 -15.57 -36.22 -4.69
N LEU A 12 -14.96 -35.75 -3.62
CA LEU A 12 -14.09 -34.60 -3.55
C LEU A 12 -12.72 -35.09 -4.03
N VAL A 13 -12.35 -34.78 -5.26
CA VAL A 13 -11.00 -35.05 -5.78
C VAL A 13 -10.30 -33.71 -5.94
N MET A 14 -9.57 -33.33 -4.90
CA MET A 14 -8.42 -32.46 -5.05
C MET A 14 -7.32 -33.27 -5.75
N CYS A 15 -6.88 -32.81 -6.90
CA CYS A 15 -5.56 -33.13 -7.43
C CYS A 15 -4.89 -31.82 -7.81
N PHE A 16 -4.09 -31.32 -6.87
CA PHE A 16 -3.01 -30.37 -7.10
C PHE A 16 -2.10 -30.90 -8.21
N LEU A 17 -2.21 -30.34 -9.41
CA LEU A 17 -1.21 -30.48 -10.46
C LEU A 17 -1.23 -29.21 -11.32
N GLY A 18 -0.14 -28.45 -11.29
CA GLY A 18 0.02 -27.40 -12.29
C GLY A 18 1.11 -26.38 -12.03
N ALA A 19 2.36 -26.81 -12.15
CA ALA A 19 3.52 -25.99 -12.50
C ALA A 19 4.08 -25.06 -11.42
N CYS A 20 5.27 -25.45 -10.93
CA CYS A 20 6.37 -24.51 -10.76
C CYS A 20 6.60 -23.78 -12.10
N SER A 21 5.88 -22.69 -12.35
CA SER A 21 6.36 -21.67 -13.28
C SER A 21 7.37 -20.85 -12.49
N GLY A 22 8.66 -21.14 -12.73
CA GLY A 22 9.68 -20.10 -12.65
C GLY A 22 9.30 -19.02 -13.64
N GLY A 23 8.35 -18.16 -13.26
CA GLY A 23 8.05 -16.93 -13.94
C GLY A 23 9.08 -15.94 -13.45
N HIS A 24 9.95 -15.49 -14.34
CA HIS A 24 10.56 -14.18 -14.13
C HIS A 24 9.41 -13.22 -13.84
N SER A 25 9.39 -12.63 -12.64
CA SER A 25 8.44 -11.59 -12.29
C SER A 25 8.65 -10.45 -13.29
N THR A 26 7.81 -10.41 -14.31
CA THR A 26 7.53 -9.15 -14.98
C THR A 26 6.98 -8.26 -13.88
N GLY A 27 7.76 -7.26 -13.45
CA GLY A 27 7.46 -6.47 -12.26
C GLY A 27 6.00 -6.01 -12.20
N ILE A 28 5.46 -5.97 -10.99
CA ILE A 28 4.08 -5.58 -10.74
C ILE A 28 3.85 -4.17 -11.26
N LYS A 29 2.76 -3.97 -11.99
CA LYS A 29 2.38 -2.64 -12.43
C LYS A 29 1.90 -1.84 -11.24
N PHE A 30 2.39 -0.60 -11.14
CA PHE A 30 2.00 0.31 -10.07
C PHE A 30 1.82 1.71 -10.61
N ASN A 31 1.00 2.49 -9.93
CA ASN A 31 0.89 3.93 -10.13
C ASN A 31 1.32 4.66 -8.86
N ILE A 32 1.84 5.87 -9.04
CA ILE A 32 2.07 6.79 -7.93
C ILE A 32 0.87 7.73 -7.88
N GLY A 33 -0.02 7.49 -6.92
CA GLY A 33 -1.21 8.30 -6.70
C GLY A 33 -0.90 9.66 -6.09
N LEU A 34 0.18 9.74 -5.30
CA LEU A 34 0.71 10.97 -4.71
C LEU A 34 2.20 10.79 -4.39
N ASP A 35 2.98 11.84 -4.57
CA ASP A 35 4.39 11.92 -4.19
C ASP A 35 4.73 13.37 -3.81
N GLN A 36 4.77 13.65 -2.50
CA GLN A 36 4.93 15.04 -2.03
C GLN A 36 5.55 15.19 -0.65
N LYS A 37 5.93 16.42 -0.34
CA LYS A 37 6.29 16.86 1.01
C LYS A 37 5.07 16.90 1.92
N GLY A 38 5.24 16.42 3.15
CA GLY A 38 4.17 16.27 4.14
C GLY A 38 4.01 14.80 4.48
N GLY A 39 3.71 14.51 5.75
CA GLY A 39 3.46 13.14 6.18
C GLY A 39 2.00 12.76 6.13
N PHE A 40 1.74 11.46 6.26
CA PHE A 40 0.38 10.95 6.41
C PHE A 40 -0.22 11.36 7.75
N GLY A 41 0.53 11.18 8.83
CA GLY A 41 0.08 11.41 10.19
C GLY A 41 1.18 11.06 11.18
N PHE A 42 0.88 11.11 12.48
CA PHE A 42 1.83 10.82 13.54
C PHE A 42 1.19 9.93 14.59
N LYS A 43 1.95 8.94 15.09
CA LYS A 43 1.56 8.11 16.22
C LYS A 43 2.59 8.20 17.33
N GLU A 44 2.14 8.13 18.57
CA GLU A 44 3.03 7.99 19.72
C GLU A 44 3.41 6.52 19.92
N VAL A 45 4.72 6.25 19.95
CA VAL A 45 5.31 4.92 20.14
C VAL A 45 6.47 5.07 21.12
N ASP A 46 6.45 4.30 22.21
CA ASP A 46 7.51 4.27 23.24
C ASP A 46 7.91 5.65 23.79
N GLY A 47 6.94 6.56 23.93
CA GLY A 47 7.17 7.92 24.43
C GLY A 47 7.76 8.89 23.41
N GLY A 48 7.93 8.47 22.15
CA GLY A 48 8.30 9.31 21.02
C GLY A 48 7.18 9.42 19.99
N LYS A 49 7.25 10.41 19.10
CA LYS A 49 6.35 10.51 17.93
C LYS A 49 7.05 9.95 16.70
N THR A 50 6.37 9.06 15.99
CA THR A 50 6.82 8.57 14.67
C THR A 50 5.84 9.01 13.58
N ALA A 51 6.39 9.23 12.39
CA ALA A 51 5.65 9.42 11.13
C ALA A 51 6.23 8.56 10.00
N ASN A 52 6.99 7.53 10.38
CA ASN A 52 7.46 6.51 9.46
C ASN A 52 6.34 5.47 9.34
N ILE A 53 5.83 5.29 8.13
CA ILE A 53 4.77 4.37 7.79
C ILE A 53 5.21 3.59 6.57
N LEU A 54 4.97 2.29 6.59
CA LEU A 54 4.96 1.46 5.39
C LEU A 54 3.85 0.42 5.59
N GLU A 55 2.68 0.69 5.01
CA GLU A 55 1.47 -0.10 5.29
C GLU A 55 0.72 -0.46 4.00
N LEU A 56 0.09 -1.63 4.00
CA LEU A 56 -0.85 -2.08 2.97
C LEU A 56 -2.28 -1.83 3.45
N VAL A 57 -3.08 -1.20 2.60
CA VAL A 57 -4.49 -0.91 2.88
C VAL A 57 -5.33 -1.50 1.75
N SER A 58 -6.23 -2.40 2.10
CA SER A 58 -6.97 -3.25 1.16
C SER A 58 -8.47 -2.94 1.06
N SER A 59 -8.98 -2.06 1.94
CA SER A 59 -10.37 -1.60 1.96
C SER A 59 -10.50 -0.13 2.39
N LEU A 60 -11.65 0.49 2.08
CA LEU A 60 -11.96 1.85 2.52
C LEU A 60 -12.07 1.94 4.05
N GLN A 61 -12.62 0.91 4.69
CA GLN A 61 -12.72 0.89 6.15
C GLN A 61 -11.34 0.84 6.79
N GLU A 62 -10.43 -0.01 6.31
CA GLU A 62 -9.04 -0.03 6.76
C GLU A 62 -8.37 1.33 6.58
N LEU A 63 -8.60 2.02 5.45
CA LEU A 63 -8.04 3.36 5.23
C LEU A 63 -8.54 4.39 6.25
N LYS A 64 -9.82 4.35 6.61
CA LYS A 64 -10.41 5.25 7.61
C LYS A 64 -9.87 4.94 9.01
N ASP A 65 -9.84 3.67 9.39
CA ASP A 65 -9.31 3.24 10.68
C ASP A 65 -7.82 3.63 10.80
N PHE A 66 -7.07 3.46 9.72
CA PHE A 66 -5.66 3.86 9.65
C PHE A 66 -5.48 5.39 9.72
N CYS A 67 -6.37 6.16 9.08
CA CYS A 67 -6.39 7.62 9.25
C CYS A 67 -6.59 8.00 10.72
N ASP A 68 -7.56 7.40 11.39
CA ASP A 68 -7.86 7.70 12.79
C ASP A 68 -6.70 7.30 13.72
N GLU A 69 -6.11 6.12 13.50
CA GLU A 69 -4.97 5.61 14.28
C GLU A 69 -3.75 6.55 14.19
N TRP A 70 -3.48 7.10 13.01
CA TRP A 70 -2.35 8.00 12.76
C TRP A 70 -2.69 9.48 12.93
N GLY A 71 -3.89 9.79 13.44
CA GLY A 71 -4.35 11.16 13.64
C GLY A 71 -4.39 11.98 12.35
N ASN A 72 -4.63 11.32 11.21
CA ASN A 72 -4.80 11.95 9.92
C ASN A 72 -6.27 12.38 9.74
N PRO A 73 -6.58 13.68 9.73
CA PRO A 73 -7.96 14.16 9.68
C PRO A 73 -8.51 14.22 8.24
N ALA A 74 -8.01 13.41 7.31
CA ALA A 74 -8.42 13.44 5.89
C ALA A 74 -9.94 13.30 5.69
N PHE A 75 -10.63 12.56 6.56
CA PHE A 75 -12.09 12.38 6.51
C PHE A 75 -12.88 13.33 7.42
N GLN A 76 -12.21 14.28 8.10
CA GLN A 76 -12.86 15.23 9.01
C GLN A 76 -13.11 16.56 8.28
N GLU A 77 -14.36 16.84 7.88
CA GLU A 77 -14.73 18.01 7.06
C GLU A 77 -14.35 19.36 7.67
N ASN A 78 -14.30 19.44 9.01
CA ASN A 78 -13.96 20.63 9.76
C ASN A 78 -12.45 20.86 9.92
N SER A 79 -11.61 19.95 9.43
CA SER A 79 -10.16 20.07 9.49
C SER A 79 -9.60 20.93 8.35
N GLU A 80 -8.57 21.73 8.63
CA GLU A 80 -7.83 22.47 7.60
C GLU A 80 -7.21 21.53 6.55
N TYR A 81 -6.85 20.30 6.95
CA TYR A 81 -6.29 19.28 6.07
C TYR A 81 -7.32 18.62 5.18
N TYR A 82 -8.62 18.80 5.44
CA TYR A 82 -9.68 18.27 4.57
C TYR A 82 -9.53 18.80 3.14
N SER A 83 -9.17 20.07 2.99
CA SER A 83 -9.00 20.71 1.67
C SER A 83 -7.58 20.59 1.11
N SER A 84 -6.66 19.93 1.82
CA SER A 84 -5.29 19.70 1.34
C SER A 84 -5.27 18.73 0.16
N GLU A 85 -4.22 18.79 -0.66
CA GLU A 85 -4.07 17.87 -1.80
C GLU A 85 -3.94 16.41 -1.34
N SER A 86 -3.22 16.14 -0.25
CA SER A 86 -3.16 14.80 0.35
C SER A 86 -4.52 14.36 0.88
N GLY A 87 -5.24 15.23 1.59
CA GLY A 87 -6.57 14.92 2.12
C GLY A 87 -7.57 14.58 1.01
N LYS A 88 -7.60 15.38 -0.06
CA LYS A 88 -8.43 15.10 -1.25
C LYS A 88 -8.05 13.78 -1.92
N LYS A 89 -6.75 13.51 -2.10
CA LYS A 89 -6.30 12.27 -2.73
C LYS A 89 -6.64 11.04 -1.86
N ILE A 90 -6.45 11.11 -0.55
CA ILE A 90 -6.84 10.03 0.37
C ILE A 90 -8.35 9.74 0.28
N ARG A 91 -9.19 10.79 0.25
CA ARG A 91 -10.64 10.62 0.10
C ARG A 91 -11.08 10.16 -1.29
N SER A 92 -10.20 10.19 -2.29
CA SER A 92 -10.53 9.69 -3.64
C SER A 92 -10.47 8.16 -3.74
N TYR A 93 -9.85 7.48 -2.78
CA TYR A 93 -9.89 6.02 -2.71
C TYR A 93 -11.20 5.61 -2.03
N ASP A 94 -12.17 5.18 -2.82
CA ASP A 94 -13.48 4.70 -2.38
C ASP A 94 -13.57 3.17 -2.43
N GLU A 95 -14.75 2.62 -2.12
CA GLU A 95 -14.98 1.17 -2.18
C GLU A 95 -14.66 0.60 -3.58
N ALA A 96 -15.05 1.30 -4.65
CA ALA A 96 -14.83 0.85 -6.03
C ALA A 96 -13.33 0.80 -6.37
N TYR A 97 -12.53 1.75 -5.89
CA TYR A 97 -11.07 1.64 -6.00
C TYR A 97 -10.55 0.36 -5.34
N PHE A 98 -11.01 0.06 -4.12
CA PHE A 98 -10.56 -1.10 -3.36
C PHE A 98 -11.13 -2.44 -3.86
N GLU A 99 -12.12 -2.47 -4.75
CA GLU A 99 -12.53 -3.70 -5.42
C GLU A 99 -11.39 -4.28 -6.28
N GLU A 100 -10.62 -3.42 -6.93
CA GLU A 100 -9.58 -3.82 -7.89
C GLU A 100 -8.14 -3.54 -7.43
N ASN A 101 -7.96 -2.68 -6.41
CA ASN A 101 -6.65 -2.17 -6.04
C ASN A 101 -6.35 -2.35 -4.55
N ILE A 102 -5.05 -2.32 -4.23
CA ILE A 102 -4.50 -2.13 -2.90
C ILE A 102 -3.74 -0.81 -2.90
N LEU A 103 -3.82 -0.09 -1.78
CA LEU A 103 -3.06 1.12 -1.54
C LEU A 103 -1.87 0.80 -0.63
N ILE A 104 -0.69 1.27 -0.99
CA ILE A 104 0.47 1.29 -0.11
C ILE A 104 0.69 2.73 0.36
N ILE A 105 0.77 2.92 1.67
CA ILE A 105 1.08 4.20 2.29
C ILE A 105 2.53 4.16 2.73
N TYR A 106 3.38 4.98 2.11
CA TYR A 106 4.79 5.11 2.48
C TYR A 106 5.09 6.53 2.95
N SER A 107 5.24 6.71 4.25
CA SER A 107 5.53 7.99 4.91
C SER A 107 6.91 7.89 5.57
N PHE A 108 7.82 8.82 5.36
CA PHE A 108 9.19 8.72 5.89
C PHE A 108 9.89 10.06 6.03
N TRP A 109 10.91 10.11 6.89
CA TRP A 109 11.78 11.28 7.02
C TRP A 109 12.94 11.26 6.03
N ARG A 110 13.19 12.41 5.40
CA ARG A 110 14.31 12.58 4.46
C ARG A 110 14.78 14.03 4.34
N GLY A 111 16.06 14.21 4.04
CA GLY A 111 16.65 15.53 3.76
C GLY A 111 16.31 16.05 2.36
N GLN A 112 16.36 17.38 2.17
CA GLN A 112 15.81 18.05 0.96
C GLN A 112 16.53 17.71 -0.32
N LYS A 113 17.81 17.38 -0.17
CA LYS A 113 18.69 16.98 -1.27
C LYS A 113 18.43 15.56 -1.77
N ILE A 114 17.66 14.72 -1.06
CA ILE A 114 17.44 13.33 -1.47
C ILE A 114 16.01 13.16 -1.97
N GLU A 115 15.89 12.74 -3.22
CA GLU A 115 14.65 12.29 -3.83
C GLU A 115 14.56 10.77 -3.72
N THR A 116 13.36 10.26 -3.39
CA THR A 116 13.06 8.83 -3.42
C THR A 116 12.25 8.54 -4.66
N ARG A 117 12.74 7.62 -5.50
CA ARG A 117 12.03 7.16 -6.71
C ARG A 117 11.71 5.69 -6.56
N ILE A 118 10.46 5.30 -6.76
CA ILE A 118 10.06 3.89 -6.85
C ILE A 118 10.36 3.41 -8.27
N ASP A 119 11.16 2.35 -8.41
CA ASP A 119 11.55 1.81 -9.72
C ASP A 119 10.77 0.57 -10.10
N SER A 120 10.55 -0.34 -9.15
CA SER A 120 9.79 -1.56 -9.36
C SER A 120 9.15 -2.07 -8.07
N ILE A 121 8.13 -2.90 -8.26
CA ILE A 121 7.49 -3.66 -7.19
C ILE A 121 7.48 -5.13 -7.62
N GLU A 122 7.79 -6.01 -6.68
CA GLU A 122 7.79 -7.45 -6.89
C GLU A 122 7.23 -8.17 -5.67
N VAL A 123 6.76 -9.40 -5.87
CA VAL A 123 6.32 -10.28 -4.79
C VAL A 123 7.40 -11.32 -4.54
N ASP A 124 7.80 -11.46 -3.28
CA ASP A 124 8.71 -12.48 -2.77
C ASP A 124 8.00 -13.26 -1.65
N GLY A 125 7.38 -14.38 -2.01
CA GLY A 125 6.50 -15.12 -1.11
C GLY A 125 5.27 -14.30 -0.70
N GLU A 126 5.06 -14.13 0.61
CA GLU A 126 3.96 -13.33 1.17
C GLU A 126 4.33 -11.84 1.35
N GLN A 127 5.47 -11.43 0.79
CA GLN A 127 5.99 -10.08 0.96
C GLN A 127 5.99 -9.29 -0.35
N LEU A 128 5.46 -8.08 -0.31
CA LEU A 128 5.60 -7.11 -1.39
C LEU A 128 6.87 -6.29 -1.20
N VAL A 129 7.77 -6.36 -2.16
CA VAL A 129 9.06 -5.68 -2.12
C VAL A 129 9.03 -4.46 -3.04
N ILE A 130 9.13 -3.28 -2.44
CA ILE A 130 9.20 -2.01 -3.15
C ILE A 130 10.68 -1.66 -3.33
N ASN A 131 11.15 -1.75 -4.56
CA ASN A 131 12.50 -1.36 -4.92
C ASN A 131 12.52 0.14 -5.25
N ALA A 132 13.14 0.92 -4.37
CA ALA A 132 13.32 2.36 -4.51
C ALA A 132 14.79 2.71 -4.73
N ARG A 133 15.05 3.84 -5.38
CA ARG A 133 16.37 4.45 -5.46
C ARG A 133 16.37 5.83 -4.85
N TYR A 134 17.52 6.17 -4.27
CA TYR A 134 17.77 7.50 -3.71
C TYR A 134 18.64 8.32 -4.65
N ILE A 135 18.10 9.46 -5.08
CA ILE A 135 18.76 10.37 -6.01
C ILE A 135 19.15 11.63 -5.25
N THR A 136 20.45 11.92 -5.19
CA THR A 136 20.93 13.18 -4.63
C THR A 136 20.76 14.29 -5.66
N ARG A 137 19.87 15.24 -5.38
CA ARG A 137 19.67 16.44 -6.17
C ARG A 137 20.89 17.36 -6.06
N ARG A 138 21.22 18.04 -7.15
CA ARG A 138 22.26 19.08 -7.18
C ARG A 138 21.66 20.42 -6.83
N GLY A 139 22.37 21.19 -6.01
CA GLY A 139 21.93 22.52 -5.56
C GLY A 139 22.33 22.80 -4.11
N ASN A 140 21.96 23.98 -3.63
CA ASN A 140 22.07 24.34 -2.22
C ASN A 140 20.78 23.91 -1.53
N PHE A 141 20.90 23.04 -0.54
CA PHE A 141 19.78 22.53 0.25
C PHE A 141 20.09 22.70 1.73
N ASP A 142 19.08 23.06 2.50
CA ASP A 142 19.20 23.06 3.95
C ASP A 142 19.35 21.63 4.47
N ASP A 143 20.18 21.45 5.50
CA ASP A 143 20.38 20.15 6.15
C ASP A 143 19.26 19.88 7.16
N VAL A 144 18.02 19.87 6.66
CA VAL A 144 16.80 19.68 7.45
C VAL A 144 16.03 18.50 6.88
N ALA A 145 15.73 17.53 7.74
CA ALA A 145 14.81 16.45 7.42
C ALA A 145 13.36 16.92 7.49
N PHE A 146 12.54 16.50 6.54
CA PHE A 146 11.08 16.65 6.55
C PHE A 146 10.45 15.31 6.25
N ASN A 147 9.16 15.22 6.56
CA ASN A 147 8.39 14.04 6.24
C ASN A 147 7.90 14.10 4.78
N TRP A 148 7.88 12.95 4.14
CA TRP A 148 7.50 12.75 2.75
C TRP A 148 6.48 11.63 2.66
N LEU A 149 5.49 11.79 1.79
CA LEU A 149 4.40 10.84 1.59
C LEU A 149 4.38 10.40 0.13
N ILE A 150 4.43 9.09 -0.06
CA ILE A 150 4.18 8.43 -1.34
C ILE A 150 2.98 7.50 -1.16
N LEU A 151 1.98 7.67 -2.01
CA LEU A 151 0.82 6.78 -2.12
C LEU A 151 0.97 5.95 -3.39
N ILE A 152 1.09 4.64 -3.23
CA ILE A 152 1.38 3.71 -4.32
C ILE A 152 0.16 2.83 -4.54
N GLU A 153 -0.32 2.78 -5.77
CA GLU A 153 -1.51 2.05 -6.16
C GLU A 153 -1.09 0.79 -6.92
N VAL A 154 -1.58 -0.37 -6.49
CA VAL A 154 -1.23 -1.68 -7.07
C VAL A 154 -2.49 -2.47 -7.34
N ASN A 155 -2.54 -3.21 -8.45
CA ASN A 155 -3.68 -4.08 -8.74
C ASN A 155 -3.73 -5.25 -7.74
N LYS A 156 -4.90 -5.46 -7.13
CA LYS A 156 -5.11 -6.48 -6.10
C LYS A 156 -4.86 -7.90 -6.61
N ALA A 157 -5.14 -8.18 -7.90
CA ALA A 157 -4.92 -9.49 -8.49
C ALA A 157 -3.42 -9.88 -8.58
N ASP A 158 -2.52 -8.88 -8.59
CA ASP A 158 -1.07 -9.11 -8.65
C ASP A 158 -0.46 -9.40 -7.26
N VAL A 159 -1.23 -9.26 -6.18
CA VAL A 159 -0.73 -9.29 -4.78
C VAL A 159 -1.65 -10.08 -3.83
N LEU A 160 -2.41 -11.06 -4.33
CA LEU A 160 -3.45 -11.78 -3.56
C LEU A 160 -2.95 -12.45 -2.27
N ASP A 161 -1.72 -12.98 -2.27
CA ASP A 161 -1.15 -13.72 -1.13
C ASP A 161 -0.20 -12.86 -0.27
N VAL A 162 -0.13 -11.56 -0.53
CA VAL A 162 0.75 -10.64 0.21
C VAL A 162 0.12 -10.29 1.56
N THR A 163 0.89 -10.47 2.62
CA THR A 163 0.51 -10.10 4.00
C THR A 163 1.40 -9.02 4.59
N SER A 164 2.52 -8.70 3.93
CA SER A 164 3.48 -7.71 4.42
C SER A 164 4.13 -6.92 3.28
N VAL A 165 4.68 -5.75 3.62
CA VAL A 165 5.37 -4.88 2.68
C VAL A 165 6.74 -4.50 3.22
N GLN A 166 7.74 -4.46 2.34
CA GLN A 166 9.07 -3.93 2.65
C GLN A 166 9.54 -2.95 1.59
N ILE A 167 10.42 -2.05 2.00
CA ILE A 167 11.12 -1.14 1.11
C ILE A 167 12.60 -1.52 1.05
N LYS A 168 13.10 -1.72 -0.16
CA LYS A 168 14.51 -1.96 -0.45
C LYS A 168 15.05 -0.77 -1.23
N THR A 169 16.14 -0.18 -0.74
CA THR A 169 16.65 1.12 -1.21
C THR A 169 18.13 1.10 -1.52
#